data_AF-A0A225UQ44-F1
#
_entry.id   AF-A0A225UQ44-F1
#
_cell.length_a   1.000
_cell.length_b   1.000
_cell.length_c   1.000
_cell.angle_alpha   90.00
_cell.angle_beta   90.00
_cell.angle_gamma   90.00
#
_symmetry.space_group_name_H-M   'P 1'
#
loop_
_entity.id
_entity.type
_entity.pdbx_description
1 polymer ?
#
loop_
_entity_poly.entity_id
_entity_poly.type
_entity_poly.pdbx_seq_one_letter_code
_entity_poly.pdbx_strand_id
1 'polypeptide(L)'
;MALSLSTQEVLWPHSMLKDMRHEQREGTQVWEDNEGDIALASNAEYHARTKHVDIRHHFTRENVEDGTVKIGYIDTKYQIADMLTKALGTKTLQYLRNASGVKAKVTEQ
;
A
#
# COMPACT_ATOMS: atom_id res chain seq x y z
N MET A 1 4.34 -5.18 8.55
CA MET A 1 4.70 -4.34 7.39
C MET A 1 3.49 -4.24 6.48
N ALA A 2 2.77 -3.11 6.55
CA ALA A 2 1.56 -2.87 5.76
C ALA A 2 1.84 -2.99 4.26
N LEU A 3 2.97 -2.42 3.81
CA LEU A 3 3.44 -2.47 2.43
C LEU A 3 3.51 -3.90 1.85
N SER A 4 4.04 -4.87 2.59
CA SER A 4 4.11 -6.27 2.11
C SER A 4 2.74 -6.91 1.87
N LEU A 5 1.74 -6.52 2.67
CA LEU A 5 0.37 -7.00 2.50
C LEU A 5 -0.28 -6.28 1.32
N SER A 6 -0.08 -4.97 1.20
CA SER A 6 -0.53 -4.19 0.03
C SER A 6 0.02 -4.77 -1.27
N THR A 7 1.28 -5.20 -1.31
CA THR A 7 1.87 -5.89 -2.48
C THR A 7 1.13 -7.18 -2.82
N GLN A 8 0.76 -8.01 -1.82
CA GLN A 8 -0.02 -9.22 -2.06
C GLN A 8 -1.42 -8.90 -2.64
N GLU A 9 -2.08 -7.88 -2.09
CA GLU A 9 -3.38 -7.39 -2.56
C GLU A 9 -3.31 -6.78 -3.98
N VAL A 10 -2.15 -6.32 -4.43
CA VAL A 10 -1.94 -5.86 -5.83
C VAL A 10 -1.74 -7.05 -6.77
N LEU A 11 -0.98 -8.07 -6.34
CA LEU A 11 -0.63 -9.21 -7.21
C LEU A 11 -1.81 -10.12 -7.51
N TRP A 12 -2.72 -10.28 -6.55
CA TRP A 12 -3.87 -11.17 -6.73
C TRP A 12 -4.79 -10.69 -7.87
N PRO A 13 -5.23 -9.41 -7.92
CA PRO A 13 -5.98 -8.87 -9.07
C PRO A 13 -5.20 -8.93 -10.37
N HIS A 14 -3.89 -8.65 -10.37
CA HIS A 14 -3.06 -8.74 -11.58
C HIS A 14 -3.12 -10.16 -12.19
N SER A 15 -2.96 -11.17 -11.34
CA SER A 15 -3.01 -12.58 -11.76
C SER A 15 -4.41 -12.96 -12.24
N MET A 16 -5.45 -12.60 -11.47
CA MET A 16 -6.84 -12.88 -11.82
C MET A 16 -7.23 -12.22 -13.16
N LEU A 17 -6.89 -10.96 -13.35
CA LEU A 17 -7.21 -10.23 -14.58
C LEU A 17 -6.44 -10.79 -15.78
N LYS A 18 -5.20 -11.23 -15.59
CA LYS A 18 -4.42 -11.92 -16.63
C LYS A 18 -5.10 -13.21 -17.09
N ASP A 19 -5.58 -14.03 -16.16
CA ASP A 19 -6.33 -15.26 -16.48
C ASP A 19 -7.62 -14.97 -17.26
N MET A 20 -8.25 -13.83 -16.97
CA MET A 20 -9.43 -13.34 -17.69
C MET A 20 -9.10 -12.62 -19.02
N ARG A 21 -7.84 -12.62 -19.46
CA ARG A 21 -7.35 -11.91 -20.67
C ARG A 21 -7.47 -10.37 -20.60
N HIS A 22 -7.53 -9.83 -19.40
CA HIS A 22 -7.52 -8.40 -19.08
C HIS A 22 -6.21 -7.99 -18.38
N GLU A 23 -5.08 -8.47 -18.88
CA GLU A 23 -3.76 -8.24 -18.27
C GLU A 23 -3.46 -6.75 -18.03
N GLN A 24 -3.21 -6.38 -16.76
CA GLN A 24 -2.72 -5.06 -16.40
C GLN A 24 -1.21 -5.00 -16.62
N ARG A 25 -0.79 -4.32 -17.68
CA ARG A 25 0.64 -4.21 -18.03
C ARG A 25 1.40 -3.16 -17.22
N GLU A 26 0.68 -2.17 -16.71
CA GLU A 26 1.29 -1.09 -15.93
C GLU A 26 1.32 -1.44 -14.45
N GLY A 27 2.45 -1.18 -13.81
CA GLY A 27 2.60 -1.32 -12.37
C GLY A 27 1.58 -0.50 -11.59
N THR A 28 1.07 -1.07 -10.50
CA THR A 28 0.11 -0.40 -9.62
C THR A 28 0.84 0.55 -8.67
N GLN A 29 0.40 1.80 -8.63
CA GLN A 29 0.92 2.79 -7.69
C GLN A 29 0.40 2.51 -6.28
N VAL A 30 1.31 2.31 -5.34
CA VAL A 30 1.07 2.21 -3.90
C VAL A 30 1.69 3.43 -3.22
N TRP A 31 0.94 4.06 -2.32
CA TRP A 31 1.38 5.24 -1.58
C TRP A 31 1.71 4.88 -0.13
N GLU A 32 2.91 5.23 0.31
CA GLU A 32 3.44 4.91 1.64
C GLU A 32 3.93 6.18 2.34
N ASP A 33 3.69 6.30 3.65
CA ASP A 33 4.12 7.46 4.44
C ASP A 33 5.38 7.17 5.26
N ASN A 34 5.72 5.90 5.44
CA ASN A 34 6.94 5.48 6.11
C ASN A 34 8.13 5.41 5.15
N GLU A 35 8.96 6.46 5.12
CA GLU A 35 10.19 6.51 4.32
C GLU A 35 11.15 5.34 4.61
N GLY A 36 11.14 4.80 5.82
CA GLY A 36 11.95 3.62 6.17
C GLY A 36 11.49 2.38 5.41
N ASP A 37 10.18 2.16 5.29
CA ASP A 37 9.63 1.03 4.52
C ASP A 37 9.84 1.23 3.01
N ILE A 38 9.76 2.47 2.52
CA ILE A 38 10.09 2.81 1.12
C ILE A 38 11.57 2.55 0.83
N ALA A 39 12.47 3.00 1.70
CA ALA A 39 13.90 2.81 1.55
C ALA A 39 14.27 1.32 1.60
N LEU A 40 13.64 0.56 2.51
CA LEU A 40 13.76 -0.89 2.56
C LEU A 40 13.39 -1.48 1.19
N ALA A 41 12.17 -1.23 0.71
CA ALA A 41 11.69 -1.77 -0.56
C ALA A 41 12.49 -1.34 -1.80
N SER A 42 13.24 -0.23 -1.74
CA SER A 42 13.98 0.32 -2.87
C SER A 42 15.49 0.04 -2.87
N ASN A 43 16.12 -0.25 -1.72
CA ASN A 43 17.59 -0.24 -1.61
C ASN A 43 18.20 -1.56 -1.11
N ALA A 44 19.06 -2.17 -1.92
CA ALA A 44 19.76 -3.43 -1.65
C ALA A 44 20.59 -3.50 -0.36
N GLU A 45 21.06 -2.35 0.14
CA GLU A 45 22.08 -2.28 1.19
C GLU A 45 21.55 -2.41 2.62
N TYR A 46 20.24 -2.45 2.83
CA TYR A 46 19.68 -2.55 4.18
C TYR A 46 19.56 -4.01 4.64
N HIS A 47 20.42 -4.43 5.56
CA HIS A 47 20.33 -5.74 6.21
C HIS A 47 19.32 -5.72 7.36
N ALA A 48 18.14 -6.32 7.14
CA ALA A 48 17.13 -6.47 8.18
C ALA A 48 17.66 -7.37 9.31
N ARG A 49 17.58 -6.92 10.57
CA ARG A 49 18.10 -7.66 11.73
C ARG A 49 17.21 -8.85 12.16
N THR A 50 16.10 -9.11 11.47
CA THR A 50 15.16 -10.18 11.82
C THR A 50 14.55 -10.83 10.58
N LYS A 51 14.60 -12.18 10.52
CA LYS A 51 14.19 -13.00 9.36
C LYS A 51 12.81 -12.70 8.79
N HIS A 52 11.81 -12.41 9.61
CA HIS A 52 10.43 -12.16 9.13
C HIS A 52 10.29 -10.82 8.41
N VAL A 53 11.08 -9.82 8.82
CA VAL A 53 11.17 -8.52 8.15
C VAL A 53 11.86 -8.74 6.81
N ASP A 54 12.97 -9.48 6.82
CA ASP A 54 13.79 -9.79 5.65
C ASP A 54 12.99 -10.42 4.51
N ILE A 55 12.25 -11.49 4.79
CA ILE A 55 11.43 -12.20 3.77
C ILE A 55 10.38 -11.27 3.15
N ARG A 56 9.63 -10.53 3.98
CA ARG A 56 8.56 -9.64 3.51
C ARG A 56 9.09 -8.45 2.73
N HIS A 57 10.26 -7.99 3.13
CA HIS A 57 10.98 -6.92 2.48
C HIS A 57 11.48 -7.38 1.10
N HIS A 58 12.18 -8.53 1.02
CA HIS A 58 12.63 -9.11 -0.25
C HIS A 58 11.47 -9.32 -1.23
N PHE A 59 10.37 -9.91 -0.76
CA PHE A 59 9.16 -10.08 -1.55
C PHE A 59 8.63 -8.75 -2.13
N THR A 60 8.60 -7.69 -1.33
CA THR A 60 8.13 -6.38 -1.79
C THR A 60 9.09 -5.80 -2.84
N ARG A 61 10.40 -5.88 -2.58
CA ARG A 61 11.43 -5.37 -3.48
C ARG A 61 11.41 -6.06 -4.84
N GLU A 62 11.32 -7.38 -4.88
CA GLU A 62 11.24 -8.14 -6.14
C GLU A 62 10.09 -7.63 -7.02
N ASN A 63 8.91 -7.38 -6.42
CA ASN A 63 7.75 -6.87 -7.14
C ASN A 63 7.85 -5.40 -7.58
N VAL A 64 8.70 -4.62 -6.90
CA VAL A 64 9.04 -3.26 -7.29
C VAL A 64 10.04 -3.25 -8.43
N GLU A 65 11.07 -4.11 -8.36
CA GLU A 65 12.08 -4.30 -9.41
C GLU A 65 11.45 -4.84 -10.70
N ASP A 66 10.50 -5.78 -10.59
CA ASP A 66 9.71 -6.28 -11.71
C ASP A 66 8.75 -5.24 -12.30
N GLY A 67 8.56 -4.10 -11.61
CA GLY A 67 7.70 -3.00 -12.04
C GLY A 67 6.19 -3.27 -11.87
N THR A 68 5.80 -4.39 -11.25
CA THR A 68 4.40 -4.72 -10.93
C THR A 68 3.83 -3.80 -9.87
N VAL A 69 4.67 -3.37 -8.93
CA VAL A 69 4.34 -2.38 -7.88
C VAL A 69 5.22 -1.16 -8.05
N LYS A 70 4.63 0.03 -7.98
CA LYS A 70 5.36 1.30 -7.92
C LYS A 70 5.10 1.93 -6.57
N ILE A 71 6.14 2.25 -5.81
CA ILE A 71 6.02 2.86 -4.49
C ILE A 71 6.25 4.37 -4.61
N GLY A 72 5.37 5.15 -4.00
CA GLY A 72 5.47 6.60 -3.94
C GLY A 72 5.29 7.09 -2.51
N TYR A 73 6.00 8.15 -2.16
CA TYR A 73 5.83 8.79 -0.86
C TYR A 73 4.56 9.63 -0.81
N ILE A 74 3.83 9.53 0.30
CA ILE A 74 2.74 10.44 0.66
C ILE A 74 2.94 10.94 2.09
N ASP A 75 2.66 12.22 2.35
CA ASP A 75 2.69 12.75 3.71
C ASP A 75 1.61 12.07 4.56
N THR A 76 1.95 11.71 5.80
CA THR A 76 1.06 11.02 6.76
C THR A 76 -0.28 11.73 6.93
N LYS A 77 -0.33 13.07 6.80
CA LYS A 77 -1.58 13.84 6.90
C LYS A 77 -2.58 13.53 5.77
N TYR A 78 -2.09 13.01 4.65
CA TYR A 78 -2.86 12.65 3.46
C TYR A 78 -2.99 11.12 3.27
N GLN A 79 -2.42 10.32 4.16
CA GLN A 79 -2.50 8.86 4.09
C GLN A 79 -3.91 8.39 4.49
N ILE A 80 -4.80 8.24 3.51
CA ILE A 80 -6.19 7.83 3.72
C ILE A 80 -6.26 6.46 4.40
N ALA A 81 -5.31 5.56 4.14
CA ALA A 81 -5.28 4.21 4.74
C ALA A 81 -5.21 4.26 6.29
N ASP A 82 -4.69 5.33 6.88
CA ASP A 82 -4.58 5.48 8.34
C ASP A 82 -5.94 5.48 9.04
N MET A 83 -7.01 5.89 8.35
CA MET A 83 -8.36 5.83 8.91
C MET A 83 -8.83 4.40 9.19
N LEU A 84 -8.22 3.40 8.52
CA LEU A 84 -8.55 1.98 8.63
C LEU A 84 -7.58 1.23 9.53
N THR A 85 -6.35 1.73 9.71
CA THR A 85 -5.26 1.01 10.38
C THR A 85 -4.85 1.60 11.72
N LYS A 86 -5.14 2.88 11.98
CA LYS A 86 -4.72 3.61 13.19
C LYS A 86 -5.92 4.09 14.01
N ALA A 87 -5.73 4.17 15.33
CA ALA A 87 -6.66 4.84 16.23
C ALA A 87 -6.43 6.36 16.17
N LEU A 88 -7.11 7.05 15.25
CA LEU A 88 -6.93 8.48 15.02
C LEU A 88 -7.85 9.34 15.90
N GLY A 89 -7.39 10.56 16.23
CA GLY A 89 -8.23 11.57 16.86
C GLY A 89 -9.37 12.03 15.92
N THR A 90 -10.50 12.44 16.50
CA THR A 90 -11.74 12.76 15.77
C THR A 90 -11.55 13.71 14.59
N LYS A 91 -10.72 14.75 14.76
CA LYS A 91 -10.46 15.73 13.69
C LYS A 91 -9.76 15.11 12.49
N THR A 92 -8.70 14.34 12.73
CA THR A 92 -7.94 13.66 11.67
C THR A 92 -8.78 12.59 10.99
N LEU A 93 -9.52 11.80 11.77
CA LEU A 93 -10.42 10.78 11.22
C LEU A 93 -11.49 11.41 10.31
N GLN A 94 -12.11 12.52 10.74
CA GLN A 94 -13.11 13.22 9.93
C GLN A 94 -12.51 13.80 8.64
N TYR A 95 -11.29 14.34 8.72
CA TYR A 95 -10.56 14.85 7.56
C TYR A 95 -10.30 13.73 6.53
N LEU A 96 -9.68 12.62 6.95
CA LEU A 96 -9.36 11.50 6.05
C LEU A 96 -10.62 10.84 5.48
N ARG A 97 -11.67 10.68 6.30
CA ARG A 97 -12.97 10.18 5.84
C ARG A 97 -13.54 11.06 4.72
N ASN A 98 -13.55 12.37 4.90
CA ASN A 98 -14.05 13.30 3.88
C ASN A 98 -13.18 13.25 2.60
N ALA A 99 -11.86 13.11 2.75
CA ALA A 99 -10.93 13.01 1.63
C ALA A 99 -11.03 11.67 0.87
N SER A 100 -11.43 10.58 1.54
CA SER A 100 -11.51 9.23 0.96
C SER A 100 -12.53 9.06 -0.17
N GLY A 101 -13.47 9.99 -0.32
CA GLY A 101 -14.61 9.85 -1.25
C GLY A 101 -15.66 8.83 -0.80
N VAL A 102 -15.45 8.13 0.33
CA VAL A 102 -16.43 7.18 0.89
C VAL A 102 -17.61 7.96 1.49
N LYS A 103 -18.78 7.84 0.84
CA LYS A 103 -20.02 8.47 1.31
C LYS A 103 -20.81 7.49 2.17
N ALA A 104 -21.38 8.01 3.27
CA ALA A 104 -22.37 7.23 4.02
C ALA A 104 -23.58 6.96 3.11
N LYS A 105 -24.10 5.74 3.15
CA LYS A 105 -25.37 5.43 2.51
C LYS A 105 -26.43 6.34 3.14
N VAL A 106 -27.14 7.12 2.32
CA VAL A 106 -28.30 7.88 2.80
C VAL A 106 -29.33 6.83 3.20
N THR A 107 -29.55 6.68 4.51
CA THR A 107 -30.67 5.91 5.01
C THR A 107 -31.89 6.82 4.88
N GLU A 108 -32.66 6.64 3.80
CA GLU A 108 -34.00 7.22 3.73
C GLU A 108 -34.82 6.61 4.88
N GLN A 109 -35.38 7.49 5.72
CA GLN A 109 -36.36 7.14 6.74
C GLN A 109 -37.75 7.08 6.11
#